data_AF-A0A2G9TB40-F1
#
_entry.id   AF-A0A2G9TB40-F1
#
_cell.length_a   1.000
_cell.length_b   1.000
_cell.length_c   1.000
_cell.angle_alpha   90.00
_cell.angle_beta   90.00
_cell.angle_gamma   90.00
#
_symmetry.space_group_name_H-M   'P 1'
#
loop_
_entity.id
_entity.type
_entity.pdbx_description
1 polymer ?
#
loop_
_entity_poly.entity_id
_entity_poly.type
_entity_poly.pdbx_seq_one_letter_code
_entity_poly.pdbx_strand_id
1 'polypeptide(L)' 'FYYENPGVFSRPQLSEIRKSSLSRIICDNSNTITMVPREAFRLGHLTPCSQIPQMDLNKWKE' A
#
# COMPACT_ATOMS: atom_id res chain seq x y z
N PHE A 1 -14.89 1.88 15.10
CA PHE A 1 -13.58 2.19 14.50
C PHE A 1 -13.30 1.41 13.20
N TYR A 2 -14.32 1.05 12.41
CA TYR A 2 -14.06 0.58 11.05
C TYR A 2 -13.41 1.71 10.25
N TYR A 3 -12.39 1.41 9.45
CA TYR A 3 -11.50 2.45 8.91
C TYR A 3 -12.22 3.43 7.97
N GLU A 4 -13.29 3.01 7.27
CA GLU A 4 -14.06 3.92 6.40
C GLU A 4 -15.18 4.67 7.13
N ASN A 5 -15.39 4.45 8.43
CA ASN A 5 -16.39 5.19 9.17
C ASN A 5 -16.06 6.70 9.14
N PRO A 6 -17.06 7.58 8.89
CA PRO A 6 -16.86 9.02 8.93
C PRO A 6 -16.20 9.47 10.24
N GLY A 7 -15.18 10.32 10.14
CA GLY A 7 -14.47 10.86 11.30
C GLY A 7 -13.32 10.00 11.84
N VAL A 8 -13.10 8.77 11.33
CA VAL A 8 -11.93 7.96 11.71
C VAL A 8 -10.67 8.44 10.99
N PHE A 9 -10.76 8.66 9.68
CA PHE A 9 -9.69 9.21 8.85
C PHE A 9 -10.20 10.37 8.01
N SER A 10 -9.32 11.33 7.73
CA SER A 10 -9.59 12.41 6.78
C SER A 10 -9.69 11.87 5.34
N ARG A 11 -10.30 12.64 4.43
CA ARG A 11 -10.37 12.24 3.00
C ARG A 11 -8.99 11.97 2.38
N PRO A 12 -7.96 12.81 2.61
CA PRO A 12 -6.61 12.51 2.15
C PRO A 12 -6.03 11.22 2.74
N GLN A 13 -6.22 10.96 4.03
CA GLN A 13 -5.75 9.74 4.69
C GLN A 13 -6.41 8.48 4.10
N LEU A 14 -7.74 8.50 3.89
CA LEU A 14 -8.45 7.40 3.24
C LEU A 14 -7.96 7.13 1.82
N SER A 15 -7.61 8.17 1.06
CA SER A 15 -7.03 8.03 -0.28
C SER A 15 -5.68 7.32 -0.25
N GLU A 16 -4.87 7.54 0.79
CA GLU A 16 -3.58 6.90 0.97
C GLU A 16 -3.72 5.45 1.45
N ILE A 17 -4.62 5.17 2.41
CA ILE A 17 -4.93 3.80 2.87
C ILE A 17 -5.36 2.91 1.71
N ARG A 18 -6.15 3.43 0.76
CA ARG A 18 -6.61 2.67 -0.42
C ARG A 18 -5.50 2.29 -1.39
N LYS A 19 -4.30 2.87 -1.29
CA LYS A 19 -3.13 2.45 -2.07
C LYS A 19 -2.43 1.23 -1.48
N SER A 20 -2.73 0.87 -0.23
CA SER A 20 -2.11 -0.27 0.45
C SER A 20 -2.38 -1.58 -0.31
N SER A 21 -1.34 -2.41 -0.41
CA SER A 21 -1.43 -3.74 -1.01
C SER A 21 -0.48 -4.69 -0.28
N LEU A 22 -0.80 -5.98 -0.25
CA LEU A 22 0.11 -6.98 0.34
C LEU A 22 1.46 -7.01 -0.39
N SER A 23 1.45 -6.79 -1.72
CA SER A 23 2.68 -6.65 -2.51
C SER A 23 3.57 -5.49 -2.03
N ARG A 24 2.96 -4.34 -1.68
CA ARG A 24 3.72 -3.22 -1.10
C ARG A 24 4.29 -3.55 0.28
N ILE A 25 3.49 -4.22 1.12
CA ILE A 25 3.95 -4.67 2.46
C ILE A 25 5.18 -5.57 2.33
N ILE A 26 5.18 -6.52 1.38
CA ILE A 26 6.35 -7.38 1.13
C ILE A 26 7.56 -6.54 0.68
N CYS A 27 7.38 -5.61 -0.25
CA CYS A 27 8.45 -4.74 -0.73
C CYS A 27 9.05 -3.85 0.37
N ASP A 28 8.23 -3.34 1.29
CA ASP A 28 8.69 -2.52 2.42
C ASP A 28 9.46 -3.30 3.49
N ASN A 29 9.15 -4.59 3.65
CA ASN A 29 9.58 -5.37 4.81
C ASN A 29 10.52 -6.53 4.45
N SER A 30 11.01 -6.59 3.21
CA SER A 30 11.96 -7.59 2.74
C SER A 30 13.21 -6.95 2.16
N ASN A 31 14.37 -7.40 2.61
CA ASN A 31 15.66 -6.90 2.12
C ASN A 31 16.09 -7.53 0.80
N THR A 32 15.50 -8.66 0.41
CA THR A 32 15.94 -9.46 -0.76
C THR A 32 14.89 -9.55 -1.86
N ILE A 33 13.61 -9.28 -1.55
CA ILE A 33 12.53 -9.34 -2.53
C ILE A 33 12.41 -7.98 -3.23
N THR A 34 12.78 -7.93 -4.50
CA THR A 34 12.70 -6.72 -5.34
C THR A 34 11.62 -6.79 -6.43
N MET A 35 11.00 -7.96 -6.58
CA MET A 35 10.00 -8.27 -7.61
C MET A 35 8.82 -9.01 -6.97
N VAL A 36 7.59 -8.55 -7.21
CA VAL A 36 6.36 -9.11 -6.64
C VAL A 36 5.24 -9.10 -7.67
N PRO A 37 4.24 -9.99 -7.61
CA PRO A 37 3.02 -9.81 -8.40
C PRO A 37 2.35 -8.47 -8.01
N ARG A 38 1.78 -7.75 -8.99
CA ARG A 38 1.04 -6.50 -8.70
C ARG A 38 -0.15 -6.75 -7.76
N GLU A 39 -0.84 -7.88 -7.94
CA GLU A 39 -1.95 -8.33 -7.11
C GLU A 39 -1.54 -9.64 -6.43
N ALA A 40 -1.22 -9.60 -5.13
CA ALA A 40 -0.60 -10.70 -4.40
C ALA A 40 -1.35 -12.06 -4.45
N PHE A 41 -2.67 -12.03 -4.66
CA PHE A 41 -3.52 -13.22 -4.71
C PHE A 41 -3.83 -13.71 -6.13
N ARG A 42 -3.27 -13.08 -7.17
CA ARG A 42 -3.45 -13.50 -8.55
C ARG A 42 -2.14 -14.04 -9.11
N LEU A 43 -2.25 -15.13 -9.88
CA LEU A 43 -1.14 -15.65 -10.65
C LEU A 43 -0.83 -14.70 -11.81
N GLY A 44 0.45 -14.40 -12.05
CA GLY A 44 0.83 -13.47 -13.10
C GLY A 44 2.32 -13.11 -13.09
N HIS A 45 2.66 -12.12 -13.91
CA HIS A 45 4.02 -11.61 -14.02
C HIS A 45 4.43 -10.84 -12.75
N LEU A 46 5.73 -10.88 -12.45
CA LEU A 46 6.30 -10.07 -11.39
C LEU A 46 6.56 -8.65 -11.88
N THR A 47 6.34 -7.69 -11.00
CA THR A 47 6.54 -6.26 -11.17
C THR A 47 7.61 -5.79 -10.19
N PRO A 48 8.52 -4.86 -10.58
CA PRO A 48 9.49 -4.29 -9.66
C PRO A 48 8.83 -3.56 -8.49
N CYS A 49 9.40 -3.68 -7.29
CA CYS A 49 8.90 -3.00 -6.09
C CYS A 49 8.80 -1.46 -6.26
N SER A 50 9.65 -0.87 -7.10
CA SER A 50 9.61 0.56 -7.44
C SER A 50 8.35 0.99 -8.21
N GLN A 51 7.63 0.05 -8.82
CA GLN A 51 6.38 0.30 -9.55
C GLN A 51 5.12 -0.07 -8.76
N ILE A 52 5.28 -0.56 -7.52
CA ILE A 52 4.17 -0.85 -6.62
C ILE A 52 3.82 0.44 -5.85
N PRO A 53 2.56 0.91 -5.90
CA PRO A 53 2.14 2.12 -5.20
C PRO A 53 2.50 2.09 -3.70
N GLN A 54 3.01 3.21 -3.21
CA GLN A 54 3.34 3.41 -1.80
C GLN A 54 2.38 4.45 -1.19
N MET A 55 2.04 4.24 0.08
CA MET A 55 1.25 5.16 0.88
C MET A 55 2.08 6.40 1.24
N ASP A 56 1.53 7.60 1.02
CA ASP A 56 2.15 8.84 1.46
C ASP A 56 1.73 9.18 2.91
N LEU A 57 2.63 8.88 3.85
CA LEU A 57 2.40 9.14 5.28
C LEU A 57 2.43 10.62 5.66
N ASN A 58 2.82 11.53 4.74
CA ASN A 58 2.76 12.96 5.02
C ASN A 58 1.33 13.46 5.25
N LYS A 59 0.31 12.68 4.88
CA LYS A 59 -1.12 12.98 5.16
C LYS A 59 -1.51 12.80 6.63
N TRP A 60 -0.59 12.34 7.48
CA TRP A 60 -0.74 12.24 8.94
C TRP A 60 0.08 13.28 9.70
N LYS A 61 0.81 14.15 8.98
CA LYS A 61 1.54 15.24 9.63
C LYS A 61 0.55 16.23 10.23
N GLU A 62 0.78 16.58 11.49
CA GLU A 62 0.10 17.68 12.20
C GLU A 62 0.62 19.06 11.76
#